data_AF-A0A949GN88-F1
#
_entry.id   AF-A0A949GN88-F1
#
_cell.length_a   1.000
_cell.length_b   1.000
_cell.length_c   1.000
_cell.angle_alpha   90.00
_cell.angle_beta   90.00
_cell.angle_gamma   90.00
#
_symmetry.space_group_name_H-M   'P 1'
#
loop_
_entity.id
_entity.type
_entity.pdbx_description
1 polymer ?
#
loop_
_entity_poly.entity_id
_entity_poly.type
_entity_poly.pdbx_seq_one_letter_code
_entity_poly.pdbx_strand_id
1 'polypeptide(L)'
;MKSKLNVSLGLATMWLMGGVGYPILTIATKHLEPMNLVFVRTFGTAIILTSILLIMAPREFKELKFNKDLGITVICSMLFYPICSGSLAYASSKTPGAITALLYSALPVISTIYLLIQKKPVHRKTFFGLAIALVALAILVGT
;
A
#
# COMPACT_ATOMS: atom_id res chain seq x y z
N MET A 1 -11.91 17.97 -17.71
CA MET A 1 -10.45 17.92 -17.99
C MET A 1 -9.60 17.98 -16.71
N LYS A 2 -9.82 18.94 -15.79
CA LYS A 2 -9.11 19.03 -14.49
C LYS A 2 -9.15 17.74 -13.64
N SER A 3 -10.28 17.03 -13.63
CA SER A 3 -10.42 15.76 -12.88
C SER A 3 -9.47 14.65 -13.37
N LYS A 4 -9.28 14.47 -14.67
CA LYS A 4 -8.38 13.44 -15.21
C LYS A 4 -6.91 13.77 -14.92
N LEU A 5 -6.54 15.06 -15.00
CA LEU A 5 -5.20 15.53 -14.69
C LEU A 5 -4.83 15.28 -13.22
N ASN A 6 -5.74 15.57 -12.28
CA ASN A 6 -5.51 15.32 -10.85
C ASN A 6 -5.35 13.83 -10.54
N VAL A 7 -6.10 12.96 -11.21
CA VAL A 7 -5.96 11.50 -11.07
C VAL A 7 -4.61 11.03 -11.61
N SER A 8 -4.21 11.49 -12.79
CA SER A 8 -2.91 11.15 -13.38
C SER A 8 -1.74 11.66 -12.54
N LEU A 9 -1.82 12.88 -12.01
CA LEU A 9 -0.81 13.43 -11.12
C LEU A 9 -0.72 12.61 -9.83
N GLY A 10 -1.86 12.30 -9.20
CA GLY A 10 -1.90 11.47 -7.99
C GLY A 10 -1.31 10.08 -8.21
N LEU A 11 -1.61 9.44 -9.35
CA LEU A 11 -1.02 8.15 -9.73
C LEU A 11 0.49 8.26 -9.95
N ALA A 12 0.96 9.31 -10.63
CA ALA A 12 2.38 9.52 -10.86
C ALA A 12 3.14 9.75 -9.54
N THR A 13 2.60 10.57 -8.63
CA THR A 13 3.21 10.82 -7.32
C THR A 13 3.21 9.54 -6.47
N MET A 14 2.11 8.78 -6.47
CA MET A 14 2.05 7.47 -5.79
C MET A 14 3.13 6.53 -6.32
N TRP A 15 3.28 6.44 -7.63
CA TRP A 15 4.23 5.53 -8.26
C TRP A 15 5.68 5.93 -8.01
N LEU A 16 6.00 7.22 -8.13
CA LEU A 16 7.35 7.74 -7.88
C LEU A 16 7.73 7.65 -6.41
N MET A 17 6.88 8.13 -5.49
CA MET A 17 7.17 8.08 -4.06
C MET A 17 7.15 6.65 -3.52
N GLY A 18 6.22 5.82 -4.01
CA GLY A 18 6.15 4.40 -3.69
C GLY A 18 7.37 3.63 -4.21
N GLY A 19 7.80 3.90 -5.44
CA GLY A 19 8.95 3.26 -6.08
C GLY A 19 10.28 3.62 -5.43
N VAL A 20 10.51 4.91 -5.14
CA VAL A 20 11.74 5.39 -4.47
C VAL A 20 11.88 4.84 -3.05
N GLY A 21 10.76 4.51 -2.40
CA GLY A 21 10.77 3.88 -1.08
C GLY A 21 11.43 2.50 -1.06
N TYR A 22 11.33 1.69 -2.14
CA TYR A 22 11.79 0.29 -2.13
C TYR A 22 13.31 0.10 -2.07
N PRO A 23 14.14 0.86 -2.82
CA PRO A 23 15.59 0.83 -2.66
C PRO A 23 16.03 1.20 -1.23
N ILE A 24 15.43 2.24 -0.65
CA ILE A 24 15.72 2.68 0.73
C ILE A 24 15.35 1.59 1.73
N LEU A 25 14.18 0.96 1.55
CA LEU A 25 13.73 -0.18 2.34
C LEU A 25 14.71 -1.36 2.25
N THR A 26 15.22 -1.66 1.05
CA THR A 26 16.17 -2.76 0.82
C THR A 26 17.51 -2.52 1.53
N ILE A 27 17.91 -1.26 1.70
CA ILE A 27 19.10 -0.90 2.49
C ILE A 27 18.77 -1.00 3.99
N ALA A 28 17.62 -0.47 4.42
CA ALA A 28 17.20 -0.49 5.82
C ALA A 28 16.99 -1.90 6.37
N THR A 29 16.46 -2.84 5.57
CA THR A 29 16.26 -4.24 5.96
C THR A 29 17.57 -5.01 6.17
N LYS A 30 18.72 -4.52 5.69
CA LYS A 30 20.04 -5.11 5.96
C LYS A 30 20.56 -4.78 7.36
N HIS A 31 20.07 -3.70 7.97
CA HIS A 31 20.61 -3.16 9.21
C HIS A 31 19.62 -3.21 10.38
N LEU A 32 18.33 -3.47 10.10
CA LEU A 32 17.27 -3.49 11.10
C LEU A 32 16.51 -4.80 11.04
N GLU A 33 16.18 -5.34 12.21
CA GLU A 33 15.26 -6.46 12.29
C GLU A 33 13.87 -6.08 11.72
N PRO A 34 13.16 -7.02 11.06
CA PRO A 34 11.89 -6.74 10.40
C PRO A 34 10.85 -6.04 11.29
N MET A 35 10.79 -6.40 12.57
CA MET A 35 9.81 -5.82 13.50
C MET A 35 10.13 -4.36 13.85
N ASN A 36 11.41 -4.04 14.04
CA ASN A 36 11.86 -2.66 14.28
C ASN A 36 11.58 -1.79 13.04
N LEU A 37 11.76 -2.34 11.85
CA LEU A 37 11.44 -1.65 10.61
C LEU A 37 9.93 -1.38 10.46
N VAL A 38 9.08 -2.35 10.81
CA VAL A 38 7.61 -2.17 10.83
C VAL A 38 7.20 -1.10 11.84
N PHE A 39 7.79 -1.13 13.03
CA PHE A 39 7.51 -0.16 14.08
C PHE A 39 7.89 1.26 13.62
N VAL A 40 9.13 1.47 13.17
CA VAL A 40 9.60 2.78 12.70
C VAL A 40 8.78 3.26 11.51
N ARG A 41 8.43 2.37 10.57
CA ARG A 41 7.61 2.74 9.40
C ARG A 41 6.22 3.20 9.82
N THR A 42 5.53 2.42 10.67
CA THR A 42 4.15 2.70 11.08
C THR A 42 4.08 3.92 12.01
N PHE A 43 4.98 4.00 12.98
CA PHE A 43 5.04 5.09 13.94
C PHE A 43 5.50 6.40 13.26
N GLY A 44 6.54 6.33 12.41
CA GLY A 44 7.03 7.47 11.65
C GLY A 44 5.99 8.03 10.67
N THR A 45 5.30 7.16 9.92
CA THR A 45 4.21 7.62 9.04
C THR A 45 3.04 8.20 9.83
N ALA A 46 2.67 7.60 10.96
CA ALA A 46 1.62 8.14 11.82
C ALA A 46 1.97 9.54 12.34
N ILE A 47 3.21 9.77 12.79
CA ILE A 47 3.66 11.10 13.24
C ILE A 47 3.60 12.11 12.10
N ILE A 48 4.14 11.76 10.93
CA ILE A 48 4.18 12.66 9.77
C ILE A 48 2.76 13.02 9.33
N LEU A 49 1.89 12.01 9.15
CA LEU A 49 0.50 12.23 8.75
C LEU A 49 -0.26 13.05 9.78
N THR A 50 -0.12 12.73 11.06
CA THR A 50 -0.75 13.50 12.16
C THR A 50 -0.28 14.95 12.14
N SER A 51 1.02 15.18 11.97
CA SER A 51 1.60 16.54 11.92
C SER A 51 1.07 17.34 10.73
N ILE A 52 1.01 16.72 9.55
CA ILE A 52 0.45 17.34 8.34
C ILE A 52 -1.02 17.70 8.57
N LEU A 53 -1.80 16.77 9.12
CA LEU A 53 -3.24 16.94 9.32
C LEU A 53 -3.53 18.02 10.37
N LEU A 54 -2.69 18.12 11.42
CA LEU A 54 -2.77 19.20 12.41
C LEU A 54 -2.48 20.58 11.82
N ILE A 55 -1.55 20.69 10.87
CA ILE A 55 -1.17 21.96 10.24
C ILE A 55 -2.19 22.37 9.16
N MET A 56 -2.58 21.43 8.30
CA MET A 56 -3.37 21.73 7.11
C MET A 56 -4.88 21.66 7.33
N ALA A 57 -5.34 20.77 8.21
CA ALA A 57 -6.77 20.50 8.41
C ALA A 57 -7.11 20.21 9.89
N PRO A 58 -6.77 21.12 10.83
CA PRO A 58 -7.01 20.89 12.27
C PRO A 58 -8.49 20.74 12.64
N ARG A 59 -9.40 21.16 11.74
CA ARG A 59 -10.85 21.03 11.94
C ARG A 59 -11.35 19.60 11.71
N GLU A 60 -10.68 18.79 10.88
CA GLU A 60 -11.08 17.39 10.65
C GLU A 60 -10.89 16.52 11.89
N PHE A 61 -9.93 16.85 12.77
CA PHE A 61 -9.80 16.22 14.08
C PHE A 61 -11.03 16.41 14.98
N LYS A 62 -11.81 17.48 14.78
CA LYS A 62 -13.05 17.70 15.52
C LYS A 62 -14.21 16.87 14.99
N GLU A 63 -14.10 16.38 13.75
CA GLU A 63 -15.10 15.52 13.12
C GLU A 63 -14.88 14.02 13.41
N LEU A 64 -13.73 13.68 13.99
CA LEU A 64 -13.42 12.36 14.54
C LEU A 64 -14.32 12.03 15.73
N LYS A 65 -15.56 11.65 15.43
CA LYS A 65 -16.52 11.16 16.42
C LYS A 65 -16.19 9.72 16.76
N PHE A 66 -16.03 9.43 18.04
CA PHE A 66 -15.92 8.07 18.55
C PHE A 66 -17.25 7.33 18.37
N ASN A 67 -17.47 6.79 17.18
CA ASN A 67 -18.58 5.91 16.86
C ASN A 67 -18.10 4.45 16.71
N LYS A 68 -19.05 3.51 16.61
CA LYS A 68 -18.73 2.09 16.43
C LYS A 68 -17.95 1.82 15.14
N ASP A 69 -18.18 2.61 14.10
CA ASP A 69 -17.47 2.48 12.81
C ASP A 69 -15.98 2.84 12.95
N LEU A 70 -15.66 3.86 13.74
CA LEU A 70 -14.28 4.21 14.09
C LEU A 70 -13.62 3.08 14.87
N GLY A 71 -14.33 2.50 15.86
CA GLY A 71 -13.85 1.36 16.63
C GLY A 71 -13.52 0.15 15.76
N ILE A 72 -14.42 -0.22 14.84
CA ILE A 72 -14.20 -1.30 13.87
C ILE A 72 -13.02 -0.97 12.96
N THR A 73 -12.94 0.25 12.45
CA THR A 73 -11.85 0.70 11.58
C THR A 73 -10.50 0.61 12.29
N VAL A 74 -10.43 1.01 13.56
CA VAL A 74 -9.22 0.90 14.38
C VAL A 74 -8.83 -0.56 14.57
N ILE A 75 -9.76 -1.44 14.94
CA ILE A 75 -9.48 -2.87 15.13
C ILE A 75 -9.00 -3.52 13.82
N CYS A 76 -9.70 -3.26 12.71
CA CYS A 76 -9.29 -3.74 11.39
C CYS A 76 -7.91 -3.23 11.02
N SER A 77 -7.60 -1.96 11.30
CA SER A 77 -6.28 -1.37 11.02
C SER A 77 -5.18 -1.98 11.91
N MET A 78 -5.46 -2.18 13.20
CA MET A 78 -4.52 -2.78 14.15
C MET A 78 -4.24 -4.25 13.86
N LEU A 79 -5.15 -4.97 13.21
CA LEU A 79 -4.90 -6.35 12.77
C LEU A 79 -4.23 -6.36 11.39
N PHE A 80 -4.76 -5.59 10.45
CA PHE A 80 -4.29 -5.59 9.07
C PHE A 80 -2.88 -5.03 8.94
N TYR A 81 -2.57 -3.92 9.61
CA TYR A 81 -1.31 -3.20 9.40
C TYR A 81 -0.08 -3.96 9.90
N PRO A 82 -0.08 -4.54 11.13
CA PRO A 82 1.05 -5.33 11.61
C PRO A 82 1.20 -6.65 10.85
N ILE A 83 0.10 -7.32 10.51
CA ILE A 83 0.15 -8.58 9.76
C ILE A 83 0.69 -8.32 8.35
N CYS A 84 0.15 -7.33 7.64
CA CYS A 84 0.56 -7.01 6.28
C CYS A 84 1.98 -6.43 6.23
N SER A 85 2.28 -5.44 7.07
CA SER A 85 3.62 -4.82 7.11
C SER A 85 4.68 -5.78 7.65
N GLY A 86 4.35 -6.60 8.65
CA GLY A 86 5.21 -7.64 9.19
C GLY A 86 5.53 -8.71 8.16
N SER A 87 4.51 -9.23 7.47
CA SER A 87 4.70 -10.20 6.39
C SER A 87 5.54 -9.63 5.25
N LEU A 88 5.32 -8.36 4.90
CA LEU A 88 6.09 -7.67 3.87
C LEU A 88 7.56 -7.45 4.29
N ALA A 89 7.81 -7.03 5.53
CA ALA A 89 9.17 -6.83 6.05
C ALA A 89 9.92 -8.15 6.14
N TYR A 90 9.25 -9.22 6.59
CA TYR A 90 9.80 -10.56 6.61
C TYR A 90 10.12 -11.07 5.19
N ALA A 91 9.20 -10.93 4.24
CA ALA A 91 9.45 -11.29 2.85
C ALA A 91 10.64 -10.50 2.26
N SER A 92 10.70 -9.19 2.52
CA SER A 92 11.79 -8.31 2.06
C SER A 92 13.15 -8.64 2.68
N SER A 93 13.18 -9.32 3.84
CA SER A 93 14.43 -9.78 4.45
C SER A 93 15.01 -11.02 3.78
N LYS A 94 14.18 -11.79 3.05
CA LYS A 94 14.55 -13.07 2.43
C LYS A 94 14.54 -13.06 0.91
N THR A 95 13.92 -12.04 0.31
CA THR A 95 13.78 -11.92 -1.14
C THR A 95 14.29 -10.55 -1.62
N PRO A 96 14.83 -10.45 -2.85
CA PRO A 96 15.16 -9.17 -3.44
C PRO A 96 13.97 -8.20 -3.42
N GLY A 97 14.20 -6.95 -3.02
CA GLY A 97 13.14 -5.94 -2.89
C GLY A 97 12.33 -5.72 -4.17
N ALA A 98 12.92 -5.96 -5.35
CA ALA A 98 12.22 -5.91 -6.64
C ALA A 98 11.10 -6.97 -6.75
N ILE A 99 11.37 -8.19 -6.31
CA ILE A 99 10.38 -9.29 -6.30
C ILE A 99 9.27 -8.96 -5.29
N THR A 100 9.63 -8.49 -4.11
CA THR A 100 8.66 -8.11 -3.07
C THR A 100 7.78 -6.94 -3.51
N ALA A 101 8.34 -5.93 -4.20
CA ALA A 101 7.59 -4.82 -4.77
C ALA A 101 6.60 -5.28 -5.84
N LEU A 102 7.01 -6.23 -6.70
CA LEU A 102 6.17 -6.74 -7.77
C LEU A 102 5.00 -7.58 -7.22
N LEU A 103 5.26 -8.43 -6.21
CA LEU A 103 4.20 -9.17 -5.51
C LEU A 103 3.21 -8.23 -4.81
N TYR A 104 3.71 -7.15 -4.19
CA TYR A 104 2.84 -6.11 -3.63
C TYR A 104 2.02 -5.41 -4.70
N SER A 105 2.57 -5.24 -5.91
CA SER A 105 1.88 -4.69 -7.08
C SER A 105 0.78 -5.61 -7.62
N ALA A 106 0.70 -6.87 -7.18
CA ALA A 106 -0.36 -7.81 -7.55
C ALA A 106 -1.62 -7.71 -6.67
N LEU A 107 -1.61 -6.91 -5.59
CA LEU A 107 -2.80 -6.65 -4.76
C LEU A 107 -4.06 -6.21 -5.53
N PRO A 108 -3.98 -5.44 -6.65
CA PRO A 108 -5.14 -5.12 -7.47
C PRO A 108 -5.86 -6.35 -8.06
N VAL A 109 -5.18 -7.50 -8.18
CA VAL A 109 -5.80 -8.77 -8.60
C VAL A 109 -6.86 -9.17 -7.58
N ILE A 110 -6.52 -9.15 -6.30
CA ILE A 110 -7.43 -9.50 -5.20
C ILE A 110 -8.62 -8.52 -5.17
N SER A 111 -8.36 -7.23 -5.35
CA SER A 111 -9.41 -6.21 -5.43
C SER A 111 -10.37 -6.47 -6.60
N THR A 112 -9.86 -6.89 -7.76
CA THR A 112 -10.67 -7.20 -8.93
C THR A 112 -11.50 -8.46 -8.73
N ILE A 113 -10.92 -9.52 -8.14
CA ILE A 113 -11.66 -10.74 -7.76
C ILE A 113 -12.80 -10.39 -6.80
N TYR A 114 -12.55 -9.53 -5.81
CA TYR A 114 -13.58 -9.08 -4.88
C TYR A 114 -14.74 -8.34 -5.58
N LEU A 115 -14.44 -7.48 -6.56
CA LEU A 115 -15.48 -6.82 -7.37
C LEU A 115 -16.30 -7.83 -8.20
N LEU A 116 -15.65 -8.86 -8.75
CA LEU A 116 -16.32 -9.94 -9.48
C LEU A 116 -17.24 -10.76 -8.56
N ILE A 117 -16.80 -11.07 -7.34
CA ILE A 117 -17.62 -11.74 -6.32
C ILE A 117 -18.87 -10.90 -5.97
N GLN A 118 -18.70 -9.57 -5.88
CA GLN A 118 -19.83 -8.65 -5.68
C GLN A 118 -20.73 -8.46 -6.92
N LYS A 119 -20.47 -9.17 -8.02
CA LYS A 119 -21.16 -9.01 -9.31
C LYS A 119 -21.12 -7.57 -9.85
N LYS A 120 -20.09 -6.79 -9.46
CA LYS A 120 -19.89 -5.43 -9.98
C LYS A 120 -19.23 -5.48 -11.36
N PRO A 121 -19.58 -4.56 -12.27
CA PRO A 121 -19.02 -4.57 -13.62
C PRO A 121 -17.53 -4.21 -13.59
N VAL A 122 -16.71 -5.04 -14.23
CA VAL A 122 -15.27 -4.80 -14.44
C VAL A 122 -15.02 -4.59 -15.93
N HIS A 123 -14.33 -3.51 -16.30
CA HIS A 123 -14.02 -3.25 -17.70
C HIS A 123 -13.01 -4.26 -18.26
N ARG A 124 -13.22 -4.68 -19.52
CA ARG A 124 -12.32 -5.62 -20.23
C ARG A 124 -10.86 -5.15 -20.25
N LYS A 125 -10.64 -3.83 -20.35
CA LYS A 125 -9.29 -3.23 -20.30
C LYS A 125 -8.56 -3.50 -18.98
N THR A 126 -9.30 -3.48 -17.86
CA THR A 126 -8.76 -3.80 -16.53
C THR A 126 -8.31 -5.26 -16.48
N PHE A 127 -9.09 -6.17 -17.07
CA PHE A 127 -8.75 -7.59 -17.14
C PHE A 127 -7.47 -7.84 -17.96
N PHE A 128 -7.34 -7.21 -19.13
CA PHE A 128 -6.13 -7.29 -19.94
C PHE A 128 -4.90 -6.69 -19.23
N GLY A 129 -5.06 -5.54 -18.56
CA GLY A 129 -3.98 -4.95 -17.76
C GLY A 129 -3.50 -5.88 -16.63
N LEU A 130 -4.44 -6.54 -15.95
CA LEU A 130 -4.15 -7.53 -14.92
C LEU A 130 -3.44 -8.78 -15.46
N ALA A 131 -3.90 -9.31 -16.60
CA ALA A 131 -3.28 -10.46 -17.24
C ALA A 131 -1.82 -10.15 -17.64
N ILE A 132 -1.59 -8.99 -18.26
CA ILE A 132 -0.24 -8.54 -18.63
C ILE A 132 0.64 -8.39 -17.37
N ALA A 133 0.12 -7.77 -16.31
CA ALA A 133 0.85 -7.60 -15.05
C ALA A 133 1.22 -8.94 -14.40
N LEU A 134 0.31 -9.93 -14.41
CA LEU A 134 0.55 -11.28 -13.88
C LEU A 134 1.59 -12.05 -14.71
N VAL A 135 1.55 -11.94 -16.03
CA VAL A 135 2.56 -12.57 -16.91
C VAL A 135 3.93 -11.95 -16.69
N ALA A 136 4.01 -10.61 -16.61
CA ALA A 136 5.26 -9.91 -16.30
C ALA A 136 5.82 -10.34 -14.93
N LEU A 137 4.96 -10.48 -13.92
CA LEU A 137 5.30 -11.00 -12.59
C LEU A 137 5.84 -12.43 -12.68
N ALA A 138 5.17 -13.33 -13.40
CA ALA A 138 5.60 -14.71 -13.54
C ALA A 138 6.98 -14.84 -14.22
N ILE A 139 7.23 -14.03 -15.25
CA ILE A 139 8.53 -13.98 -15.93
C ILE A 139 9.61 -13.50 -14.97
N LEU A 140 9.37 -12.43 -14.21
CA LEU A 140 10.39 -11.83 -13.35
C LEU A 140 10.72 -12.66 -12.09
N VAL A 141 9.74 -13.40 -11.57
CA VAL A 141 9.94 -14.27 -10.38
C VAL A 141 10.51 -15.64 -10.76
N GLY A 142 10.26 -16.10 -11.99
CA GLY A 142 10.78 -17.37 -12.52
C GLY A 142 12.19 -17.30 -13.10
N THR A 143 12.81 -16.12 -13.11
CA THR A 143 14.22 -15.87 -13.49
C THR A 143 15.07 -15.56 -12.28
#